data_AF-A0A941CH61-F1
#
_entry.id   AF-A0A941CH61-F1
#
_cell.length_a   1.000
_cell.length_b   1.000
_cell.length_c   1.000
_cell.angle_alpha   90.00
_cell.angle_beta   90.00
_cell.angle_gamma   90.00
#
_symmetry.space_group_name_H-M   'P 1'
#
loop_
_entity.id
_entity.type
_entity.pdbx_description
1 polymer ?
#
loop_
_entity_poly.entity_id
_entity_poly.type
_entity_poly.pdbx_seq_one_letter_code
_entity_poly.pdbx_strand_id
1 'polypeptide(L)'
;MKINISKISFEKLTKKELQVFHNLNNENYGEKIAHKVSEKLKQSVNESDGLYFSHRDYCGIGIFFQKGSFILSTVYDGHGIDKVIAEFNSDTEFINWLSKENDQSMSLYGEKFNNQTITKLRLNWFLEDNYSPVWNDYCEYIRATE
;
A
#
# COMPACT_ATOMS: atom_id res chain seq x y z
N MET A 1 8.97 -1.19 14.39
CA MET A 1 8.86 -0.65 13.02
C MET A 1 10.11 0.10 12.72
N LYS A 2 10.77 -0.26 11.63
CA LYS A 2 11.94 0.46 11.13
C LYS A 2 11.51 1.27 9.90
N ILE A 3 11.51 2.61 10.03
CA ILE A 3 11.26 3.52 8.91
C ILE A 3 12.61 3.92 8.32
N ASN A 4 12.81 3.69 7.03
CA ASN A 4 14.00 4.12 6.30
C ASN A 4 13.73 5.39 5.48
N ILE A 5 12.48 5.61 5.04
CA ILE A 5 12.06 6.79 4.28
C ILE A 5 10.89 7.46 5.01
N SER A 6 11.09 8.69 5.45
CA SER A 6 10.06 9.47 6.14
C SER A 6 8.91 9.85 5.20
N LYS A 7 7.71 9.97 5.77
CA LYS A 7 6.54 10.53 5.08
C LYS A 7 6.84 11.92 4.50
N ILE A 8 6.21 12.23 3.37
CA ILE A 8 6.20 13.57 2.78
C ILE A 8 5.59 14.54 3.80
N SER A 9 6.30 15.64 4.08
CA SER A 9 5.80 16.70 4.96
C SER A 9 4.68 17.50 4.28
N PHE A 10 3.65 17.86 5.03
CA PHE A 10 2.56 18.73 4.58
C PHE A 10 3.04 20.05 3.97
N GLU A 11 4.14 20.59 4.48
CA GLU A 11 4.73 21.85 4.00
C GLU A 11 5.25 21.74 2.56
N LYS A 12 5.53 20.52 2.10
CA LYS A 12 5.98 20.25 0.73
C LYS A 12 4.83 20.10 -0.26
N LEU A 13 3.59 19.99 0.22
CA LEU A 13 2.42 19.85 -0.63
C LEU A 13 2.00 21.21 -1.19
N THR A 14 1.70 21.24 -2.47
CA THR A 14 1.05 22.39 -3.11
C THR A 14 -0.37 22.56 -2.58
N LYS A 15 -0.98 23.74 -2.79
CA LYS A 15 -2.38 23.99 -2.42
C LYS A 15 -3.36 22.97 -3.02
N LYS A 16 -3.10 22.53 -4.25
CA LYS A 16 -3.91 21.51 -4.94
C LYS A 16 -3.77 20.15 -4.27
N GLU A 17 -2.55 19.76 -3.92
CA GLU A 17 -2.29 18.48 -3.24
C GLU A 17 -2.87 18.46 -1.82
N LEU A 18 -2.80 19.59 -1.09
CA LEU A 18 -3.47 19.73 0.21
C LEU A 18 -4.98 19.55 0.09
N GLN A 19 -5.61 20.13 -0.95
CA GLN A 19 -7.04 19.93 -1.19
C GLN A 19 -7.36 18.46 -1.47
N VAL A 20 -6.54 17.77 -2.27
CA VAL A 20 -6.67 16.32 -2.51
C VAL A 20 -6.53 15.56 -1.20
N PHE A 21 -5.51 15.84 -0.40
CA PHE A 21 -5.28 15.19 0.90
C PHE A 21 -6.52 15.31 1.80
N HIS A 22 -7.08 16.51 1.95
CA HIS A 22 -8.26 16.71 2.80
C HIS A 22 -9.52 15.99 2.29
N ASN A 23 -9.59 15.67 1.01
CA ASN A 23 -10.69 14.92 0.41
C ASN A 23 -10.51 13.39 0.47
N LEU A 24 -9.31 12.90 0.80
CA LEU A 24 -9.07 11.46 0.98
C LEU A 24 -9.74 10.96 2.27
N ASN A 25 -10.10 9.68 2.27
CA ASN A 25 -10.70 9.03 3.43
C ASN A 25 -9.70 9.00 4.61
N ASN A 26 -10.15 9.45 5.78
CA ASN A 26 -9.38 9.48 7.01
C ASN A 26 -9.82 8.42 8.04
N GLU A 27 -10.76 7.55 7.67
CA GLU A 27 -11.14 6.40 8.47
C GLU A 27 -10.01 5.36 8.45
N ASN A 28 -9.55 4.99 9.64
CA ASN A 28 -8.55 3.94 9.81
C ASN A 28 -9.00 2.63 9.17
N TYR A 29 -8.06 1.88 8.58
CA TYR A 29 -8.37 0.59 7.95
C TYR A 29 -8.90 -0.44 8.95
N GLY A 30 -8.45 -0.36 10.20
CA GLY A 30 -8.89 -1.22 11.29
C GLY A 30 -8.21 -2.59 11.29
N GLU A 31 -8.24 -3.23 12.47
CA GLU A 31 -7.52 -4.47 12.73
C GLU A 31 -7.97 -5.63 11.84
N LYS A 32 -9.26 -5.71 11.53
CA LYS A 32 -9.83 -6.81 10.73
C LYS A 32 -9.23 -6.87 9.32
N ILE A 33 -9.11 -5.73 8.64
CA ILE A 33 -8.50 -5.67 7.30
C ILE A 33 -7.01 -5.96 7.42
N ALA A 34 -6.33 -5.30 8.37
CA ALA A 34 -4.89 -5.46 8.57
C ALA A 34 -4.48 -6.91 8.84
N HIS A 35 -5.25 -7.64 9.65
CA HIS A 35 -5.02 -9.06 9.92
C HIS A 35 -5.19 -9.92 8.66
N LYS A 36 -6.26 -9.70 7.88
CA LYS A 36 -6.47 -10.46 6.64
C LYS A 36 -5.35 -10.23 5.62
N VAL A 37 -4.90 -8.98 5.51
CA VAL A 37 -3.80 -8.59 4.61
C VAL A 37 -2.50 -9.26 5.05
N SER A 38 -2.21 -9.26 6.37
CA SER A 38 -1.06 -9.98 6.94
C SER A 38 -1.06 -11.46 6.56
N GLU A 39 -2.18 -12.15 6.77
CA GLU A 39 -2.31 -13.57 6.43
C GLU A 39 -2.11 -13.84 4.94
N LYS A 40 -2.71 -13.02 4.07
CA LYS A 40 -2.58 -13.20 2.63
C LYS A 40 -1.17 -12.92 2.12
N LEU A 41 -0.49 -11.90 2.64
CA LEU A 41 0.90 -11.60 2.30
C LEU A 41 1.84 -12.76 2.68
N LYS A 42 1.61 -13.44 3.81
CA LYS A 42 2.40 -14.60 4.21
C LYS A 42 2.20 -15.83 3.31
N GLN A 43 1.14 -15.87 2.52
CA GLN A 43 0.87 -16.94 1.55
C GLN A 43 1.57 -16.71 0.20
N SER A 44 2.19 -15.54 0.00
CA SER A 44 3.02 -15.23 -1.17
C SER A 44 4.09 -16.29 -1.40
N VAL A 45 4.19 -16.80 -2.62
CA VAL A 45 5.14 -17.86 -2.99
C VAL A 45 6.44 -17.25 -3.53
N ASN A 46 6.33 -16.16 -4.29
CA ASN A 46 7.47 -15.45 -4.86
C ASN A 46 7.77 -14.18 -4.07
N GLU A 47 9.04 -13.75 -4.11
CA GLU A 47 9.48 -12.50 -3.47
C GLU A 47 8.83 -11.25 -4.08
N SER A 48 8.30 -11.35 -5.29
CA SER A 48 7.55 -10.30 -5.96
C SER A 48 6.05 -10.30 -5.63
N ASP A 49 5.52 -11.34 -4.99
CA ASP A 49 4.09 -11.44 -4.71
C ASP A 49 3.74 -10.52 -3.54
N GLY A 50 2.77 -9.64 -3.75
CA GLY A 50 2.35 -8.68 -2.75
C GLY A 50 1.23 -7.78 -3.25
N LEU A 51 0.90 -6.78 -2.45
CA LEU A 51 -0.03 -5.72 -2.80
C LEU A 51 0.73 -4.61 -3.52
N TYR A 52 0.59 -4.50 -4.83
CA TYR A 52 1.13 -3.39 -5.62
C TYR A 52 0.37 -3.24 -6.95
N PHE A 53 0.74 -2.24 -7.74
CA PHE A 53 0.35 -2.19 -9.15
C PHE A 53 1.57 -2.50 -10.02
N SER A 54 1.37 -3.27 -11.08
CA SER A 54 2.41 -3.64 -12.03
C SER A 54 2.21 -2.91 -13.35
N HIS A 55 3.08 -1.95 -13.65
CA HIS A 55 3.15 -1.30 -14.95
C HIS A 55 4.55 -0.71 -15.19
N ARG A 56 4.76 -0.12 -16.38
CA ARG A 56 6.03 0.55 -16.72
C ARG A 56 6.21 1.83 -15.89
N ASP A 57 7.44 2.17 -15.53
CA ASP A 57 7.83 3.30 -14.69
C ASP A 57 7.42 3.17 -13.20
N TYR A 58 7.40 4.29 -12.47
CA TYR A 58 7.12 4.32 -11.04
C TYR A 58 5.67 3.92 -10.72
N CYS A 59 5.51 2.79 -10.02
CA CYS A 59 4.24 2.17 -9.65
C CYS A 59 3.75 2.52 -8.23
N GLY A 60 4.27 3.61 -7.66
CA GLY A 60 3.89 4.07 -6.32
C GLY A 60 4.49 3.22 -5.22
N ILE A 61 3.63 2.69 -4.35
CA ILE A 61 4.02 1.91 -3.18
C ILE A 61 3.38 0.52 -3.19
N GLY A 62 4.08 -0.44 -2.61
CA GLY A 62 3.62 -1.81 -2.43
C GLY A 62 3.93 -2.35 -1.05
N ILE A 63 3.17 -3.37 -0.63
CA ILE A 63 3.43 -4.15 0.59
C ILE A 63 3.75 -5.59 0.20
N PHE A 64 4.82 -6.11 0.77
CA PHE A 64 5.36 -7.44 0.49
C PHE A 64 5.67 -8.17 1.80
N PHE A 65 5.81 -9.48 1.73
CA PHE A 65 6.36 -10.30 2.82
C PHE A 65 7.55 -11.08 2.30
N GLN A 66 8.74 -10.81 2.86
CA GLN A 66 9.99 -11.43 2.43
C GLN A 66 10.84 -11.77 3.65
N LYS A 67 11.39 -12.99 3.68
CA LYS A 67 12.33 -13.45 4.73
C LYS A 67 11.80 -13.27 6.16
N GLY A 68 10.49 -13.38 6.36
CA GLY A 68 9.86 -13.27 7.68
C GLY A 68 9.49 -11.84 8.09
N SER A 69 9.71 -10.84 7.24
CA SER A 69 9.38 -9.43 7.50
C SER A 69 8.35 -8.91 6.50
N PHE A 70 7.47 -8.03 6.98
CA PHE A 70 6.62 -7.21 6.11
C PHE A 70 7.40 -5.97 5.66
N ILE A 71 7.28 -5.63 4.39
CA ILE A 71 8.04 -4.58 3.75
C ILE A 71 7.07 -3.65 3.02
N LEU A 72 7.07 -2.37 3.39
CA LEU A 72 6.51 -1.29 2.57
C LEU A 72 7.64 -0.75 1.71
N SER A 73 7.49 -0.74 0.39
CA SER A 73 8.52 -0.23 -0.53
C SER A 73 7.93 0.61 -1.65
N THR A 74 8.80 1.34 -2.35
CA THR A 74 8.51 1.77 -3.72
C THR A 74 8.48 0.57 -4.66
N VAL A 75 7.82 0.75 -5.81
CA VAL A 75 7.72 -0.26 -6.87
C VAL A 75 8.04 0.44 -8.20
N TYR A 76 8.88 -0.19 -9.03
CA TYR A 76 9.31 0.34 -10.32
C TYR A 76 9.22 -0.73 -11.40
N ASP A 77 8.75 -0.35 -12.59
CA ASP A 77 8.70 -1.21 -13.77
C ASP A 77 7.97 -2.55 -13.53
N GLY A 78 7.01 -2.57 -12.60
CA GLY A 78 6.28 -3.77 -12.21
C GLY A 78 7.11 -4.80 -11.45
N HIS A 79 8.34 -4.46 -11.06
CA HIS A 79 9.20 -5.26 -10.21
C HIS A 79 8.97 -4.86 -8.75
N GLY A 80 8.68 -5.86 -7.90
CA GLY A 80 8.19 -5.72 -6.53
C GLY A 80 8.99 -4.75 -5.63
N ILE A 81 9.84 -5.27 -4.74
CA ILE A 81 10.56 -4.43 -3.77
C ILE A 81 11.69 -3.66 -4.46
N ASP A 82 11.61 -2.32 -4.44
CA ASP A 82 12.71 -1.42 -4.85
C ASP A 82 13.35 -0.74 -3.63
N LYS A 83 12.89 0.46 -3.23
CA LYS A 83 13.37 1.17 -2.02
C LYS A 83 12.47 0.86 -0.85
N VAL A 84 13.01 0.20 0.17
CA VAL A 84 12.31 -0.08 1.42
C VAL A 84 11.99 1.23 2.14
N ILE A 85 10.71 1.53 2.31
CA ILE A 85 10.18 2.68 3.06
C ILE A 85 10.09 2.32 4.54
N ALA A 86 9.50 1.17 4.86
CA ALA A 86 9.37 0.66 6.21
C ALA A 86 9.43 -0.87 6.26
N GLU A 87 9.91 -1.40 7.38
CA GLU A 87 10.02 -2.84 7.64
C GLU A 87 9.42 -3.17 9.02
N PHE A 88 8.72 -4.30 9.07
CA PHE A 88 8.06 -4.83 10.27
C PHE A 88 8.47 -6.28 10.48
N ASN A 89 9.05 -6.57 11.65
CA ASN A 89 9.63 -7.89 11.95
C ASN A 89 8.62 -8.85 12.62
N SER A 90 7.35 -8.47 12.72
CA SER A 90 6.30 -9.32 13.29
C SER A 90 4.92 -8.92 12.80
N ASP A 91 4.01 -9.91 12.78
CA ASP A 91 2.60 -9.72 12.45
C ASP A 91 1.95 -8.66 13.33
N THR A 92 2.15 -8.72 14.65
CA THR A 92 1.57 -7.76 15.61
C THR A 92 1.95 -6.33 15.27
N GLU A 93 3.22 -6.12 14.92
CA GLU A 93 3.72 -4.79 14.60
C GLU A 93 3.14 -4.26 13.28
N PHE A 94 3.12 -5.11 12.25
CA PHE A 94 2.54 -4.80 10.95
C PHE A 94 1.03 -4.51 11.07
N ILE A 95 0.28 -5.37 11.75
CA ILE A 95 -1.16 -5.24 11.96
C ILE A 95 -1.48 -3.97 12.74
N ASN A 96 -0.75 -3.69 13.83
CA ASN A 96 -0.93 -2.48 14.62
C ASN A 96 -0.62 -1.20 13.84
N TRP A 97 0.34 -1.24 12.92
CA TRP A 97 0.61 -0.13 12.01
C TRP A 97 -0.50 0.03 10.98
N LEU A 98 -0.76 -1.00 10.17
CA LEU A 98 -1.69 -0.91 9.04
C LEU A 98 -3.11 -0.61 9.51
N SER A 99 -3.53 -1.14 10.66
CA SER A 99 -4.86 -0.86 11.23
C SER A 99 -5.09 0.61 11.60
N LYS A 100 -4.02 1.39 11.83
CA LYS A 100 -4.05 2.81 12.17
C LYS A 100 -3.79 3.73 10.99
N GLU A 101 -3.34 3.19 9.87
CA GLU A 101 -3.22 3.94 8.62
C GLU A 101 -4.60 4.10 7.97
N ASN A 102 -4.70 5.09 7.09
CA ASN A 102 -5.86 5.44 6.28
C ASN A 102 -5.39 6.02 4.94
N ASP A 103 -6.32 6.32 4.01
CA ASP A 103 -5.95 6.77 2.67
C ASP A 103 -5.15 8.09 2.72
N GLN A 104 -5.50 8.98 3.65
CA GLN A 104 -4.73 10.21 3.91
C GLN A 104 -3.29 9.90 4.33
N SER A 105 -3.09 9.15 5.41
CA SER A 105 -1.78 8.90 5.97
C SER A 105 -0.90 8.04 5.04
N MET A 106 -1.52 7.17 4.24
CA MET A 106 -0.85 6.37 3.22
C MET A 106 -0.42 7.19 2.00
N SER A 107 -1.17 8.25 1.65
CA SER A 107 -0.85 9.12 0.50
C SER A 107 0.45 9.91 0.67
N LEU A 108 0.99 9.94 1.89
CA LEU A 108 2.24 10.61 2.24
C LEU A 108 3.46 9.68 2.18
N TYR A 109 3.29 8.38 1.90
CA TYR A 109 4.41 7.47 1.67
C TYR A 109 4.87 7.47 0.21
N GLY A 110 6.12 7.09 -0.01
CA GLY A 110 6.72 7.00 -1.34
C GLY A 110 7.38 8.30 -1.80
N GLU A 111 7.70 8.37 -3.08
CA GLU A 111 8.43 9.52 -3.65
C GLU A 111 7.51 10.66 -4.08
N LYS A 112 6.25 10.34 -4.39
CA LYS A 112 5.26 11.29 -4.91
C LYS A 112 3.97 11.20 -4.12
N PHE A 113 3.44 12.35 -3.73
CA PHE A 113 2.17 12.45 -3.02
C PHE A 113 1.04 11.78 -3.81
N ASN A 114 0.25 10.96 -3.11
CA ASN A 114 -0.95 10.30 -3.62
C ASN A 114 -0.76 9.54 -4.95
N ASN A 115 0.46 9.08 -5.25
CA ASN A 115 0.72 8.29 -6.45
C ASN A 115 0.54 6.82 -6.14
N GLN A 116 -0.55 6.23 -6.63
CA GLN A 116 -0.86 4.81 -6.45
C GLN A 116 -0.74 4.37 -4.99
N THR A 117 -1.34 5.20 -4.15
CA THR A 117 -1.46 4.96 -2.72
C THR A 117 -2.22 3.68 -2.48
N ILE A 118 -1.81 2.94 -1.46
CA ILE A 118 -2.57 1.81 -0.95
C ILE A 118 -3.76 2.37 -0.19
N THR A 119 -4.96 2.23 -0.77
CA THR A 119 -6.21 2.69 -0.15
C THR A 119 -6.97 1.53 0.48
N LYS A 120 -8.00 1.81 1.28
CA LYS A 120 -8.91 0.79 1.80
C LYS A 120 -9.52 -0.07 0.68
N LEU A 121 -9.85 0.54 -0.45
CA LEU A 121 -10.37 -0.16 -1.63
C LEU A 121 -9.34 -1.12 -2.24
N ARG A 122 -8.06 -0.71 -2.32
CA ARG A 122 -6.98 -1.58 -2.79
C ARG A 122 -6.67 -2.72 -1.83
N LEU A 123 -6.77 -2.47 -0.52
CA LEU A 123 -6.66 -3.54 0.48
C LEU A 123 -7.78 -4.57 0.29
N ASN A 124 -9.01 -4.13 0.06
CA ASN A 124 -10.12 -5.03 -0.22
C ASN A 124 -9.91 -5.80 -1.54
N TRP A 125 -9.51 -5.11 -2.62
CA TRP A 125 -9.16 -5.77 -3.89
C TRP A 125 -8.09 -6.85 -3.69
N PHE A 126 -7.05 -6.54 -2.92
CA PHE A 126 -6.02 -7.52 -2.60
C PHE A 126 -6.53 -8.73 -1.87
N LEU A 127 -7.60 -8.62 -1.07
CA LEU A 127 -8.17 -9.75 -0.36
C LEU A 127 -9.00 -10.68 -1.25
N GLU A 128 -9.40 -10.26 -2.45
CA GLU A 128 -10.15 -11.09 -3.40
C GLU A 128 -9.29 -12.22 -3.97
N ASP A 129 -9.89 -13.40 -4.18
CA ASP A 129 -9.18 -14.59 -4.65
C ASP A 129 -8.58 -14.42 -6.05
N ASN A 130 -9.23 -13.61 -6.89
CA ASN A 130 -8.79 -13.27 -8.24
C ASN A 130 -7.93 -12.00 -8.29
N TYR A 131 -7.34 -11.59 -7.15
CA TYR A 131 -6.46 -10.42 -7.11
C TYR A 131 -5.39 -10.50 -8.20
N SER A 132 -5.20 -9.36 -8.86
CA SER A 132 -4.13 -9.12 -9.82
C SER A 132 -3.54 -7.73 -9.61
N PRO A 133 -2.20 -7.58 -9.71
CA PRO A 133 -1.55 -6.27 -9.64
C PRO A 133 -1.74 -5.46 -10.94
N VAL A 134 -2.43 -5.99 -11.95
CA VAL A 134 -2.67 -5.30 -13.22
C VAL A 134 -3.76 -4.24 -13.06
N TRP A 135 -3.51 -3.04 -13.60
CA TRP A 135 -4.43 -1.91 -13.50
C TRP A 135 -5.81 -2.18 -14.11
N ASN A 136 -5.88 -2.88 -15.25
CA ASN A 136 -7.14 -3.16 -15.92
C ASN A 136 -8.06 -4.04 -15.05
N ASP A 137 -7.51 -5.07 -14.42
CA ASP A 137 -8.26 -5.98 -13.54
C ASP A 137 -8.80 -5.22 -12.32
N TYR A 138 -8.01 -4.28 -11.78
CA TYR A 138 -8.48 -3.38 -10.73
C TYR A 138 -9.61 -2.44 -11.20
N CYS A 139 -9.53 -1.91 -12.43
CA CYS A 139 -10.63 -1.11 -12.99
C CYS A 139 -11.91 -1.93 -13.17
N GLU A 140 -11.81 -3.21 -13.55
CA GLU A 140 -12.96 -4.11 -13.63
C GLU A 140 -13.56 -4.36 -12.25
N TYR A 141 -12.72 -4.61 -11.24
CA TYR A 141 -13.16 -4.72 -9.86
C TYR A 141 -13.92 -3.49 -9.37
N ILE A 142 -13.39 -2.27 -9.61
CA ILE A 142 -14.07 -1.02 -9.22
C ILE A 142 -15.48 -0.97 -9.83
N ARG A 143 -15.60 -1.19 -11.15
CA ARG A 143 -16.89 -1.12 -11.85
C ARG A 143 -17.92 -2.14 -11.36
N ALA A 144 -17.46 -3.26 -10.82
CA ALA A 144 -18.33 -4.28 -10.25
C ALA A 144 -18.80 -3.95 -8.82
N THR A 145 -18.11 -3.02 -8.15
CA THR A 145 -18.39 -2.62 -6.75
C THR A 145 -19.14 -1.28 -6.62
N GLU A 146 -19.32 -0.54 -7.72
CA GLU A 146 -20.14 0.67 -7.83
C GLU A 146 -21.62 0.32 -8.11
#